data_AF-A0A7C1IBX4-F1
#
_entry.id   AF-A0A7C1IBX4-F1
#
_cell.length_a   1.000
_cell.length_b   1.000
_cell.length_c   1.000
_cell.angle_alpha   90.00
_cell.angle_beta   90.00
_cell.angle_gamma   90.00
#
_symmetry.space_group_name_H-M   'P 1'
#
loop_
_entity.id
_entity.type
_entity.pdbx_description
1 polymer ?
#
loop_
_entity_poly.entity_id
_entity_poly.type
_entity_poly.pdbx_seq_one_letter_code
_entity_poly.pdbx_strand_id
1 'polypeptide(L)'
;MTNPLPRCPHCDALMIVSPDGDRLWCQFCGIIRDDPDALQRLEQYQASRAEERTAYEPPSRSIDLSLEQRRMLDSAWDSLQDNDLITAAYILREAVRQYPSFADAWYLLSKTTTSRTDQLMYLNEALTAQPYHEYAWRDKGVLEGVIPAGEGHTADLPDPEGPVEADSITQSCPCCGGTLAYDAESALLICAHCGFRPGVPGRAWGGQEKLDNALLKRRFGFAKEWHIGERVLVCQNCCAQLTLPGTTLSTTCPFCDTAHVLVQDAVGSFEQPDGVLPFGITRQAAAQAVHRAMSPDLRSQVERGDLLGVYLPFWAFDLSKKILEGFQEHSYHAPTVLVAGVNQPRQSVLQALMPFDLSALAPYDARYLAQQPAQIYSIDVIQASITGWAYLKQAILHAIESPSADAEFARSDSSYPSPDMPAWQFSRIKAEGLEYRLLLLPVWMVTLHLCDDSHRPAVVNGQTGEVVISASFVRPDQIVVKPDRPRKVQPLRRQPVIRPITPERE
;
A
#
# COMPACT_ATOMS: atom_id res chain seq x y z
N MET A 1 29.86 -23.55 17.42
CA MET A 1 30.58 -24.78 17.02
C MET A 1 31.76 -24.35 16.17
N THR A 2 32.91 -25.01 16.26
CA THR A 2 34.12 -24.61 15.52
C THR A 2 33.90 -24.82 14.02
N ASN A 3 33.89 -23.73 13.23
CA ASN A 3 33.80 -23.77 11.78
C ASN A 3 34.90 -24.72 11.22
N PRO A 4 34.55 -25.79 10.49
CA PRO A 4 35.52 -26.77 9.99
C PRO A 4 36.38 -26.24 8.84
N LEU A 5 36.14 -25.04 8.34
CA LEU A 5 36.94 -24.44 7.28
C LEU A 5 38.37 -24.08 7.76
N PRO A 6 39.41 -24.46 7.02
CA PRO A 6 40.80 -24.20 7.38
C PRO A 6 41.19 -22.73 7.20
N ARG A 7 42.23 -22.30 7.92
CA ARG A 7 42.89 -21.00 7.68
C ARG A 7 43.87 -21.07 6.52
N CYS A 8 44.03 -19.94 5.85
CA CYS A 8 44.94 -19.77 4.73
C CYS A 8 46.39 -19.88 5.20
N PRO A 9 47.23 -20.74 4.58
CA PRO A 9 48.62 -20.89 5.00
C PRO A 9 49.50 -19.67 4.72
N HIS A 10 49.04 -18.72 3.90
CA HIS A 10 49.83 -17.53 3.53
C HIS A 10 49.46 -16.30 4.35
N CYS A 11 48.19 -16.06 4.62
CA CYS A 11 47.74 -14.84 5.32
C CYS A 11 46.93 -15.11 6.58
N ASP A 12 46.78 -16.39 6.97
CA ASP A 12 46.02 -16.86 8.14
C ASP A 12 44.53 -16.48 8.15
N ALA A 13 44.01 -15.93 7.06
CA ALA A 13 42.58 -15.66 6.89
C ALA A 13 41.77 -16.95 6.78
N LEU A 14 40.53 -16.95 7.28
CA LEU A 14 39.61 -18.08 7.10
C LEU A 14 39.37 -18.30 5.59
N MET A 15 39.52 -19.55 5.13
CA MET A 15 39.25 -19.88 3.73
C MET A 15 37.75 -20.10 3.52
N ILE A 16 37.22 -19.55 2.42
CA ILE A 16 35.81 -19.66 2.06
C ILE A 16 35.64 -20.62 0.88
N VAL A 17 34.41 -21.07 0.63
CA VAL A 17 34.10 -21.87 -0.56
C VAL A 17 34.27 -21.01 -1.80
N SER A 18 34.94 -21.53 -2.83
CA SER A 18 35.14 -20.81 -4.08
C SER A 18 33.79 -20.52 -4.78
N PRO A 19 33.70 -19.47 -5.60
CA PRO A 19 32.48 -19.17 -6.35
C PRO A 19 31.97 -20.30 -7.24
N ASP A 20 32.85 -21.24 -7.64
CA ASP A 20 32.52 -22.42 -8.43
C ASP A 20 31.97 -23.59 -7.58
N GLY A 21 32.23 -23.58 -6.27
CA GLY A 21 31.68 -24.53 -5.29
C GLY A 21 32.54 -25.75 -4.99
N ASP A 22 33.60 -25.99 -5.78
CA ASP A 22 34.36 -27.24 -5.73
C ASP A 22 35.67 -27.12 -4.94
N ARG A 23 36.03 -25.93 -4.44
CA ARG A 23 37.35 -25.66 -3.85
C ARG A 23 37.24 -24.69 -2.68
N LEU A 24 38.31 -24.59 -1.89
CA LEU A 24 38.47 -23.53 -0.91
C LEU A 24 39.35 -22.43 -1.48
N TRP A 25 38.96 -21.18 -1.27
CA TRP A 25 39.65 -20.01 -1.79
C TRP A 25 39.85 -18.99 -0.68
N CYS A 26 41.02 -18.34 -0.69
CA CYS A 26 41.34 -17.27 0.23
C CYS A 26 41.14 -15.91 -0.44
N GLN A 27 40.18 -15.12 0.04
CA GLN A 27 39.82 -13.84 -0.58
C GLN A 27 40.93 -12.76 -0.56
N PHE A 28 41.89 -12.83 0.38
CA PHE A 28 42.90 -11.78 0.55
C PHE A 28 44.16 -11.97 -0.30
N CYS A 29 44.64 -13.21 -0.43
CA CYS A 29 45.86 -13.52 -1.19
C CYS A 29 45.58 -14.31 -2.47
N GLY A 30 44.32 -14.66 -2.76
CA GLY A 30 43.90 -15.33 -3.98
C GLY A 30 44.25 -16.83 -4.05
N ILE A 31 44.81 -17.41 -2.99
CA ILE A 31 45.21 -18.83 -2.99
C ILE A 31 43.97 -19.73 -3.01
N ILE A 32 43.98 -20.69 -3.93
CA ILE A 32 42.99 -21.75 -4.03
C ILE A 32 43.61 -23.03 -3.47
N ARG A 33 42.87 -23.74 -2.60
CA ARG A 33 43.20 -25.07 -2.11
C ARG A 33 42.19 -26.07 -2.66
N ASP A 34 42.74 -27.06 -3.35
CA ASP A 34 42.05 -28.23 -3.92
C ASP A 34 42.69 -29.56 -3.45
N ASP A 35 43.52 -29.49 -2.41
CA ASP A 35 44.12 -30.68 -1.81
C ASP A 35 43.08 -31.56 -1.08
N PRO A 36 43.34 -32.88 -0.91
CA PRO A 36 42.37 -33.80 -0.33
C PRO A 36 41.88 -33.41 1.08
N ASP A 37 42.72 -32.76 1.90
CA ASP A 37 42.36 -32.28 3.24
C ASP A 37 41.40 -31.07 3.16
N ALA A 38 41.65 -30.15 2.21
CA ALA A 38 40.74 -29.03 1.93
C ALA A 38 39.37 -29.50 1.39
N LEU A 39 39.35 -30.48 0.47
CA LEU A 39 38.12 -31.05 -0.07
C LEU A 39 37.34 -31.83 0.99
N GLN A 40 38.01 -32.59 1.85
CA GLN A 40 37.36 -33.32 2.94
C GLN A 40 36.75 -32.36 3.98
N ARG A 41 37.43 -31.24 4.30
CA ARG A 41 36.86 -30.20 5.16
C ARG A 41 35.69 -29.47 4.51
N LEU A 42 35.74 -29.25 3.20
CA LEU A 42 34.62 -28.70 2.44
C LEU A 42 33.40 -29.64 2.46
N GLU A 43 33.60 -30.95 2.27
CA GLU A 43 32.53 -31.95 2.39
C GLU A 43 31.96 -32.00 3.82
N GLN A 44 32.80 -31.94 4.85
CA GLN A 44 32.35 -31.90 6.25
C GLN A 44 31.57 -30.62 6.56
N TYR A 45 32.03 -29.47 6.05
CA TYR A 45 31.32 -28.20 6.13
C TYR A 45 29.93 -28.30 5.47
N GLN A 46 29.88 -28.80 4.24
CA GLN A 46 28.63 -29.00 3.48
C GLN A 46 27.68 -30.01 4.15
N ALA A 47 28.20 -31.09 4.75
CA ALA A 47 27.41 -32.11 5.45
C ALA A 47 26.84 -31.60 6.78
N SER A 48 27.63 -30.87 7.59
CA SER A 48 27.16 -30.27 8.86
C SER A 48 26.02 -29.27 8.65
N ARG A 49 25.98 -28.66 7.47
CA ARG A 49 24.96 -27.70 7.01
C ARG A 49 23.65 -28.33 6.58
N ALA A 50 23.65 -29.60 6.15
CA ALA A 50 22.42 -30.29 5.77
C ALA A 50 21.52 -30.60 6.98
N GLU A 51 22.09 -30.65 8.19
CA GLU A 51 21.39 -31.00 9.43
C GLU A 51 21.01 -29.78 10.30
N GLU A 52 21.74 -28.66 10.23
CA GLU A 52 21.40 -27.40 10.92
C GLU A 52 20.64 -26.41 10.01
N ARG A 53 19.36 -26.70 9.75
CA ARG A 53 18.41 -25.66 9.33
C ARG A 53 17.99 -24.86 10.56
N THR A 54 18.68 -23.76 10.83
CA THR A 54 18.21 -22.75 11.79
C THR A 54 16.91 -22.10 11.30
N ALA A 55 16.11 -21.56 12.21
CA ALA A 55 14.82 -20.91 11.93
C ALA A 55 14.92 -19.59 11.12
N TYR A 56 16.10 -19.28 10.58
CA TYR A 56 16.36 -18.13 9.72
C TYR A 56 16.91 -18.60 8.37
N GLU A 57 16.02 -18.68 7.40
CA GLU A 57 16.36 -18.80 5.97
C GLU A 57 16.74 -17.37 5.51
N PRO A 58 17.92 -17.13 4.87
CA PRO A 58 18.18 -15.83 4.29
C PRO A 58 17.00 -15.51 3.35
N PRO A 59 16.27 -14.39 3.57
CA PRO A 59 14.92 -14.23 3.06
C PRO A 59 14.96 -13.79 1.60
N SER A 60 15.52 -14.61 0.71
CA SER A 60 15.38 -14.39 -0.72
C SER A 60 13.93 -14.65 -1.10
N ARG A 61 13.10 -13.60 -1.07
CA ARG A 61 11.80 -13.59 -1.77
C ARG A 61 11.97 -13.35 -3.28
N SER A 62 13.20 -13.14 -3.75
CA SER A 62 13.50 -13.10 -5.18
C SER A 62 13.53 -14.52 -5.74
N ILE A 63 12.54 -14.83 -6.57
CA ILE A 63 12.37 -16.14 -7.22
C ILE A 63 13.56 -16.45 -8.17
N ASP A 64 14.29 -15.42 -8.62
CA ASP A 64 15.30 -15.49 -9.68
C ASP A 64 16.73 -15.14 -9.21
N LEU A 65 17.16 -15.56 -8.01
CA LEU A 65 18.59 -15.43 -7.64
C LEU A 65 19.47 -16.40 -8.42
N SER A 66 20.52 -15.87 -9.05
CA SER A 66 21.56 -16.68 -9.67
C SER A 66 22.30 -17.53 -8.62
N LEU A 67 22.91 -18.64 -9.06
CA LEU A 67 23.71 -19.49 -8.17
C LEU A 67 24.85 -18.71 -7.49
N GLU A 68 25.46 -17.78 -8.23
CA GLU A 68 26.52 -16.91 -7.74
C GLU A 68 26.02 -15.96 -6.63
N GLN A 69 24.86 -15.32 -6.83
CA GLN A 69 24.25 -14.43 -5.84
C GLN A 69 23.92 -15.17 -4.55
N ARG A 70 23.38 -16.40 -4.65
CA ARG A 70 23.10 -17.27 -3.50
C ARG A 70 24.39 -17.59 -2.74
N ARG A 71 25.44 -18.05 -3.44
CA ARG A 71 26.74 -18.38 -2.83
C ARG A 71 27.37 -17.19 -2.11
N MET A 72 27.29 -15.98 -2.67
CA MET A 72 27.79 -14.76 -2.03
C MET A 72 27.03 -14.44 -0.74
N LEU A 73 25.69 -14.53 -0.74
CA LEU A 73 24.88 -14.32 0.47
C LEU A 73 25.17 -15.35 1.55
N ASP A 74 25.19 -16.63 1.19
CA ASP A 74 25.44 -17.72 2.13
C ASP A 74 26.82 -17.50 2.79
N SER A 75 27.86 -17.26 2.00
CA SER A 75 29.22 -17.02 2.53
C SER A 75 29.32 -15.78 3.44
N ALA A 76 28.60 -14.70 3.09
CA ALA A 76 28.53 -13.51 3.92
C ALA A 76 27.77 -13.75 5.24
N TRP A 77 26.66 -14.49 5.17
CA TRP A 77 25.86 -14.87 6.33
C TRP A 77 26.66 -15.74 7.30
N ASP A 78 27.44 -16.67 6.77
CA ASP A 78 28.31 -17.55 7.56
C ASP A 78 29.36 -16.75 8.31
N SER A 79 29.98 -15.80 7.62
CA SER A 79 30.96 -14.89 8.21
C SER A 79 30.34 -14.03 9.32
N LEU A 80 29.09 -13.59 9.16
CA LEU A 80 28.35 -12.86 10.20
C LEU A 80 28.06 -13.74 11.43
N GLN A 81 27.65 -15.00 11.23
CA GLN A 81 27.39 -15.95 12.32
C GLN A 81 28.66 -16.27 13.11
N ASP A 82 29.81 -16.33 12.43
CA ASP A 82 31.12 -16.48 13.03
C ASP A 82 31.70 -15.19 13.62
N ASN A 83 30.94 -14.08 13.58
CA ASN A 83 31.34 -12.75 14.03
C ASN A 83 32.56 -12.16 13.28
N ASP A 84 32.85 -12.64 12.08
CA ASP A 84 33.83 -12.07 11.14
C ASP A 84 33.17 -10.97 10.30
N LEU A 85 33.00 -9.80 10.92
CA LEU A 85 32.37 -8.63 10.30
C LEU A 85 33.18 -8.09 9.11
N ILE A 86 34.50 -8.30 9.08
CA ILE A 86 35.38 -7.78 8.04
C ILE A 86 35.18 -8.57 6.75
N THR A 87 35.23 -9.91 6.85
CA THR A 87 34.98 -10.78 5.71
C THR A 87 33.55 -10.61 5.20
N ALA A 88 32.56 -10.58 6.10
CA ALA A 88 31.17 -10.31 5.73
C ALA A 88 31.02 -8.98 4.97
N ALA A 89 31.58 -7.88 5.50
CA ALA A 89 31.51 -6.57 4.86
C ALA A 89 32.17 -6.55 3.47
N TYR A 90 33.29 -7.26 3.31
CA TYR A 90 33.98 -7.36 2.02
C TYR A 90 33.10 -8.06 0.97
N ILE A 91 32.60 -9.26 1.28
CA ILE A 91 31.76 -10.05 0.38
C ILE A 91 30.51 -9.25 -0.01
N LEU A 92 29.85 -8.63 0.98
CA LEU A 92 28.62 -7.89 0.75
C LEU A 92 28.83 -6.59 -0.02
N ARG A 93 29.95 -5.87 0.20
CA ARG A 93 30.30 -4.69 -0.60
C ARG A 93 30.54 -5.05 -2.06
N GLU A 94 31.18 -6.19 -2.30
CA GLU A 94 31.38 -6.69 -3.65
C GLU A 94 30.04 -7.11 -4.29
N ALA A 95 29.17 -7.78 -3.52
CA ALA A 95 27.83 -8.16 -3.96
C ALA A 95 26.98 -6.94 -4.35
N VAL A 96 26.92 -5.88 -3.55
CA VAL A 96 26.14 -4.67 -3.90
C VAL A 96 26.80 -3.84 -5.01
N ARG A 97 28.12 -3.97 -5.21
CA ARG A 97 28.82 -3.33 -6.33
C ARG A 97 28.43 -3.98 -7.66
N GLN A 98 28.33 -5.31 -7.69
CA GLN A 98 27.94 -6.08 -8.86
C GLN A 98 26.42 -6.09 -9.07
N TYR A 99 25.66 -6.16 -7.97
CA TYR A 99 24.20 -6.26 -7.94
C TYR A 99 23.60 -5.19 -6.99
N PRO A 100 23.55 -3.90 -7.40
CA PRO A 100 23.05 -2.83 -6.53
C PRO A 100 21.58 -2.96 -6.13
N SER A 101 20.79 -3.76 -6.84
CA SER A 101 19.40 -4.05 -6.52
C SER A 101 19.21 -5.15 -5.48
N PHE A 102 20.30 -5.69 -4.94
CA PHE A 102 20.24 -6.81 -4.01
C PHE A 102 19.95 -6.33 -2.58
N ALA A 103 18.67 -6.27 -2.24
CA ALA A 103 18.20 -5.70 -0.98
C ALA A 103 18.76 -6.44 0.26
N ASP A 104 18.83 -7.77 0.23
CA ASP A 104 19.38 -8.57 1.33
C ASP A 104 20.85 -8.25 1.59
N ALA A 105 21.65 -8.05 0.53
CA ALA A 105 23.06 -7.71 0.67
C ALA A 105 23.24 -6.33 1.32
N TRP A 106 22.41 -5.35 0.95
CA TRP A 106 22.36 -4.05 1.62
C TRP A 106 21.92 -4.17 3.08
N TYR A 107 20.90 -4.97 3.38
CA TYR A 107 20.46 -5.21 4.75
C TYR A 107 21.57 -5.84 5.60
N LEU A 108 22.24 -6.89 5.11
CA LEU A 108 23.33 -7.54 5.82
C LEU A 108 24.53 -6.61 6.02
N LEU A 109 24.80 -5.66 5.11
CA LEU A 109 25.83 -4.63 5.34
C LEU A 109 25.56 -3.81 6.59
N SER A 110 24.29 -3.51 6.90
CA SER A 110 23.93 -2.81 8.14
C SER A 110 24.34 -3.59 9.40
N LYS A 111 24.45 -4.92 9.30
CA LYS A 111 24.89 -5.78 10.41
C LYS A 111 26.40 -5.83 10.60
N THR A 112 27.17 -5.38 9.61
CA THR A 112 28.64 -5.40 9.66
C THR A 112 29.25 -4.16 10.33
N THR A 113 28.44 -3.14 10.59
CA THR A 113 28.86 -1.85 11.15
C THR A 113 28.11 -1.53 12.43
N THR A 114 28.77 -0.80 13.35
CA THR A 114 28.20 -0.27 14.59
C THR A 114 27.88 1.22 14.49
N SER A 115 28.28 1.87 13.39
CA SER A 115 27.99 3.29 13.12
C SER A 115 26.53 3.46 12.74
N ARG A 116 25.75 4.15 13.58
CA ARG A 116 24.32 4.42 13.34
C ARG A 116 24.07 5.05 11.96
N THR A 117 24.95 5.95 11.53
CA THR A 117 24.84 6.63 10.23
C THR A 117 24.97 5.63 9.07
N ASP A 118 25.97 4.75 9.13
CA ASP A 118 26.20 3.75 8.08
C ASP A 118 25.09 2.70 8.07
N GLN A 119 24.61 2.29 9.25
CA GLN A 119 23.47 1.38 9.39
C GLN A 119 22.23 1.96 8.70
N LEU A 120 21.85 3.20 9.02
CA LEU A 120 20.70 3.85 8.40
C LEU A 120 20.88 4.01 6.88
N MET A 121 22.09 4.34 6.42
CA MET A 121 22.39 4.40 4.99
C MET A 121 22.13 3.04 4.30
N TYR A 122 22.72 1.95 4.82
CA TYR A 122 22.55 0.62 4.26
C TYR A 122 21.09 0.14 4.29
N LEU A 123 20.37 0.42 5.38
CA LEU A 123 18.95 0.09 5.50
C LEU A 123 18.10 0.86 4.49
N ASN A 124 18.38 2.15 4.25
CA ASN A 124 17.70 2.94 3.23
C ASN A 124 17.98 2.41 1.81
N GLU A 125 19.21 1.96 1.51
CA GLU A 125 19.51 1.32 0.22
C GLU A 125 18.76 -0.01 0.06
N ALA A 126 18.70 -0.83 1.11
CA ALA A 126 17.91 -2.06 1.11
C ALA A 126 16.42 -1.79 0.82
N LEU A 127 15.85 -0.76 1.45
CA LEU A 127 14.45 -0.35 1.26
C LEU A 127 14.21 0.31 -0.11
N THR A 128 15.23 0.96 -0.68
CA THR A 128 15.16 1.48 -2.06
C THR A 128 15.14 0.34 -3.07
N ALA A 129 15.93 -0.70 -2.83
CA ALA A 129 15.97 -1.92 -3.65
C ALA A 129 14.67 -2.73 -3.52
N GLN A 130 14.19 -2.90 -2.28
CA GLN A 130 12.98 -3.65 -1.94
C GLN A 130 12.18 -2.95 -0.84
N PRO A 131 11.16 -2.13 -1.20
CA PRO A 131 10.37 -1.35 -0.23
C PRO A 131 9.62 -2.18 0.82
N TYR A 132 9.44 -3.48 0.59
CA TYR A 132 8.79 -4.42 1.50
C TYR A 132 9.81 -5.31 2.21
N HIS A 133 11.08 -4.94 2.31
CA HIS A 133 12.05 -5.72 3.07
C HIS A 133 11.76 -5.61 4.59
N GLU A 134 11.33 -6.72 5.21
CA GLU A 134 10.85 -6.76 6.60
C GLU A 134 11.93 -6.35 7.59
N TYR A 135 13.06 -7.05 7.57
CA TYR A 135 14.12 -6.82 8.55
C TYR A 135 14.76 -5.42 8.45
N ALA A 136 14.89 -4.88 7.23
CA ALA A 136 15.42 -3.55 7.01
C ALA A 136 14.54 -2.47 7.64
N TRP A 137 13.22 -2.56 7.49
CA TRP A 137 12.31 -1.65 8.18
C TRP A 137 12.38 -1.80 9.70
N ARG A 138 12.33 -3.03 10.22
CA ARG A 138 12.41 -3.28 11.69
C ARG A 138 13.60 -2.57 12.29
N ASP A 139 14.78 -2.83 11.73
CA ASP A 139 16.03 -2.36 12.28
C ASP A 139 16.21 -0.85 12.07
N LYS A 140 15.70 -0.29 10.97
CA LYS A 140 15.62 1.16 10.76
C LYS A 140 14.78 1.83 11.84
N GLY A 141 13.59 1.30 12.13
CA GLY A 141 12.72 1.89 13.16
C GLY A 141 13.27 1.76 14.58
N VAL A 142 14.00 0.68 14.88
CA VAL A 142 14.75 0.57 16.15
C VAL A 142 15.84 1.63 16.23
N LEU A 143 16.59 1.86 15.15
CA LEU A 143 17.65 2.88 15.11
C LEU A 143 17.10 4.32 15.12
N GLU A 144 15.91 4.56 14.58
CA GLU A 144 15.22 5.85 14.61
C GLU A 144 14.48 6.09 15.92
N GLY A 145 14.33 5.07 16.78
CA GLY A 145 13.64 5.14 18.06
C GLY A 145 12.11 5.12 17.94
N VAL A 146 11.59 4.74 16.78
CA VAL A 146 10.15 4.55 16.52
C VAL A 146 9.66 3.21 17.11
N ILE A 147 10.53 2.20 17.15
CA ILE A 147 10.26 0.86 17.67
C ILE A 147 11.19 0.62 18.88
N PRO A 148 10.70 0.06 20.01
CA PRO A 148 11.57 -0.30 21.12
C PRO A 148 12.58 -1.39 20.71
N ALA A 149 13.80 -1.33 21.27
CA ALA A 149 14.82 -2.34 21.02
C ALA A 149 14.44 -3.68 21.68
N GLY A 150 14.17 -4.71 20.88
CA GLY A 150 13.80 -6.06 21.34
C GLY A 150 13.10 -6.88 20.24
N GLU A 151 12.78 -8.15 20.54
CA GLU A 151 11.84 -8.92 19.72
C GLU A 151 10.46 -8.26 19.88
N GLY A 152 9.96 -7.60 18.83
CA GLY A 152 8.58 -7.15 18.81
C GLY A 152 7.67 -8.36 19.00
N HIS A 153 6.60 -8.21 19.79
CA HIS A 153 5.62 -9.27 19.92
C HIS A 153 4.92 -9.49 18.57
N THR A 154 5.39 -10.43 17.76
CA THR A 154 4.51 -11.18 16.85
C THR A 154 3.69 -12.13 17.70
N ALA A 155 2.90 -11.59 18.63
CA ALA A 155 1.84 -12.39 19.21
C ALA A 155 0.84 -12.56 18.06
N ASP A 156 0.80 -13.74 17.46
CA ASP A 156 -0.33 -14.25 16.68
C ASP A 156 -1.55 -14.30 17.61
N LEU A 157 -2.02 -13.13 18.06
CA LEU A 157 -3.29 -13.01 18.73
C LEU A 157 -4.32 -13.38 17.66
N PRO A 158 -5.24 -14.33 17.93
CA PRO A 158 -6.30 -14.64 16.99
C PRO A 158 -7.13 -13.38 16.70
N ASP A 159 -7.72 -13.29 15.52
CA ASP A 159 -8.74 -12.27 15.26
C ASP A 159 -9.89 -12.43 16.26
N PRO A 160 -10.55 -11.33 16.66
CA PRO A 160 -11.66 -11.40 17.59
C PRO A 160 -12.75 -12.29 16.97
N GLU A 161 -13.08 -13.39 17.66
CA GLU A 161 -14.11 -14.33 17.21
C GLU A 161 -15.53 -13.75 17.28
N GLY A 162 -15.70 -12.64 18.03
CA GLY A 162 -16.99 -11.97 18.23
C GLY A 162 -16.97 -10.48 17.82
N PRO A 163 -18.14 -9.82 17.84
CA PRO A 163 -18.25 -8.42 17.47
C PRO A 163 -17.40 -7.53 18.38
N VAL A 164 -16.72 -6.56 17.77
CA VAL A 164 -15.86 -5.60 18.49
C VAL A 164 -16.66 -4.36 18.86
N GLU A 165 -16.55 -3.92 20.11
CA GLU A 165 -17.19 -2.68 20.55
C GLU A 165 -16.58 -1.47 19.85
N ALA A 166 -17.45 -0.56 19.39
CA ALA A 166 -17.04 0.63 18.66
C ALA A 166 -17.61 1.89 19.31
N ASP A 167 -16.75 2.90 19.43
CA ASP A 167 -17.15 4.24 19.84
C ASP A 167 -17.54 5.05 18.62
N SER A 168 -18.60 5.84 18.76
CA SER A 168 -19.03 6.79 17.73
C SER A 168 -19.24 8.18 18.27
N ILE A 169 -19.11 9.15 17.38
CA ILE A 169 -19.55 10.52 17.61
C ILE A 169 -20.81 10.81 16.80
N THR A 170 -21.68 11.62 17.40
CA THR A 170 -22.84 12.21 16.75
C THR A 170 -22.68 13.72 16.78
N GLN A 171 -22.73 14.35 15.60
CA GLN A 171 -22.58 15.80 15.46
C GLN A 171 -23.96 16.47 15.40
N SER A 172 -24.55 16.71 16.57
CA SER A 172 -25.81 17.43 16.71
C SER A 172 -25.63 18.94 16.53
N CYS A 173 -26.64 19.60 15.97
CA CYS A 173 -26.65 21.05 15.81
C CYS A 173 -26.63 21.73 17.19
N PRO A 174 -25.71 22.69 17.44
CA PRO A 174 -25.65 23.39 18.73
C PRO A 174 -26.84 24.32 18.97
N CYS A 175 -27.57 24.71 17.91
CA CYS A 175 -28.72 25.61 18.00
C CYS A 175 -30.02 24.87 18.35
N CYS A 176 -30.26 23.70 17.76
CA CYS A 176 -31.54 23.01 17.87
C CYS A 176 -31.46 21.49 18.11
N GLY A 177 -30.27 20.91 18.22
CA GLY A 177 -30.06 19.47 18.37
C GLY A 177 -30.24 18.63 17.10
N GLY A 178 -30.77 19.20 16.00
CA GLY A 178 -30.97 18.49 14.73
C GLY A 178 -29.68 18.09 14.01
N THR A 179 -29.76 17.23 13.00
CA THR A 179 -28.59 16.74 12.26
C THR A 179 -27.92 17.84 11.44
N LEU A 180 -26.61 18.00 11.61
CA LEU A 180 -25.75 18.82 10.74
C LEU A 180 -25.19 17.93 9.62
N ALA A 181 -25.38 18.34 8.37
CA ALA A 181 -24.89 17.59 7.23
C ALA A 181 -24.39 18.52 6.12
N TYR A 182 -23.50 18.00 5.30
CA TYR A 182 -23.03 18.71 4.11
C TYR A 182 -24.10 18.68 3.01
N ASP A 183 -24.40 19.85 2.47
CA ASP A 183 -25.30 20.04 1.34
C ASP A 183 -24.50 20.35 0.07
N ALA A 184 -24.64 19.49 -0.95
CA ALA A 184 -23.89 19.61 -2.20
C ALA A 184 -24.34 20.80 -3.06
N GLU A 185 -25.58 21.25 -2.94
CA GLU A 185 -26.12 22.36 -3.74
C GLU A 185 -25.57 23.72 -3.27
N SER A 186 -25.53 23.93 -1.96
CA SER A 186 -24.98 25.14 -1.34
C SER A 186 -23.49 25.06 -1.03
N ALA A 187 -22.89 23.86 -1.13
CA ALA A 187 -21.51 23.55 -0.76
C ALA A 187 -21.16 23.94 0.70
N LEU A 188 -22.12 23.77 1.61
CA LEU A 188 -22.01 24.17 3.02
C LEU A 188 -22.53 23.07 3.95
N LEU A 189 -22.00 23.04 5.18
CA LEU A 189 -22.63 22.32 6.28
C LEU A 189 -23.87 23.10 6.73
N ILE A 190 -25.03 22.45 6.71
CA ILE A 190 -26.32 23.08 7.08
C ILE A 190 -27.10 22.13 7.97
N CYS A 191 -27.72 22.68 9.02
CA CYS A 191 -28.71 21.95 9.80
C CYS A 191 -30.05 21.94 9.05
N ALA A 192 -30.54 20.76 8.68
CA ALA A 192 -31.81 20.62 7.96
C ALA A 192 -33.03 21.12 8.76
N HIS A 193 -32.92 21.22 10.09
CA HIS A 193 -34.02 21.62 10.96
C HIS A 193 -34.12 23.14 11.15
N CYS A 194 -33.03 23.82 11.53
CA CYS A 194 -33.05 25.25 11.86
C CYS A 194 -32.28 26.13 10.86
N GLY A 195 -31.60 25.55 9.87
CA GLY A 195 -30.79 26.28 8.91
C GLY A 195 -29.45 26.80 9.45
N PHE A 196 -29.07 26.43 10.68
CA PHE A 196 -27.77 26.80 11.26
C PHE A 196 -26.62 26.32 10.38
N ARG A 197 -25.64 27.20 10.17
CA ARG A 197 -24.44 26.95 9.38
C ARG A 197 -23.22 27.11 10.29
N PRO A 198 -22.50 26.02 10.63
CA PRO A 198 -21.23 26.16 11.28
C PRO A 198 -20.28 26.92 10.35
N GLY A 199 -19.39 27.75 10.90
CA GLY A 199 -18.34 28.37 10.11
C GLY A 199 -17.52 27.32 9.36
N VAL A 200 -16.94 27.69 8.21
CA VAL A 200 -16.08 26.80 7.43
C VAL A 200 -14.90 26.41 8.33
N PRO A 201 -14.65 25.11 8.58
CA PRO A 201 -13.45 24.70 9.31
C PRO A 201 -12.22 25.27 8.60
N GLY A 202 -11.23 25.73 9.37
CA GLY A 202 -10.04 26.33 8.80
C GLY A 202 -9.37 25.39 7.80
N ARG A 203 -8.82 25.93 6.70
CA ARG A 203 -8.08 25.16 5.67
C ARG A 203 -6.70 24.67 6.16
N ALA A 204 -6.52 24.53 7.46
CA ALA A 204 -5.27 24.05 8.02
C ALA A 204 -5.23 22.54 7.81
N TRP A 205 -4.47 22.12 6.81
CA TRP A 205 -4.04 20.74 6.66
C TRP A 205 -3.15 20.38 7.85
N GLY A 206 -3.62 19.50 8.71
CA GLY A 206 -2.78 18.83 9.69
C GLY A 206 -2.26 17.52 9.08
N GLY A 207 -0.98 17.21 9.27
CA GLY A 207 -0.46 15.85 9.09
C GLY A 207 -0.28 15.41 7.64
N GLN A 208 0.90 15.63 7.07
CA GLN A 208 1.45 14.63 6.16
C GLN A 208 2.30 13.69 7.02
N GLU A 209 1.84 12.45 7.21
CA GLU A 209 2.70 11.43 7.82
C GLU A 209 3.67 10.93 6.77
N LYS A 210 4.95 10.86 7.14
CA LYS A 210 5.94 10.13 6.33
C LYS A 210 5.52 8.68 6.29
N LEU A 211 5.44 8.11 5.08
CA LEU A 211 5.09 6.70 4.90
C LEU A 211 5.99 5.78 5.73
N ASP A 212 7.28 6.10 5.82
CA ASP A 212 8.25 5.40 6.66
C ASP A 212 7.73 5.20 8.10
N ASN A 213 7.19 6.24 8.72
CA ASN A 213 6.69 6.16 10.09
C ASN A 213 5.48 5.22 10.20
N ALA A 214 4.57 5.26 9.22
CA ALA A 214 3.40 4.39 9.20
C ALA A 214 3.75 2.93 8.93
N LEU A 215 4.67 2.69 7.99
CA LEU A 215 5.21 1.34 7.73
C LEU A 215 5.90 0.80 8.99
N LEU A 216 6.66 1.61 9.70
CA LEU A 216 7.29 1.21 10.97
C LEU A 216 6.24 0.91 12.05
N LYS A 217 5.28 1.81 12.27
CA LYS A 217 4.21 1.66 13.26
C LYS A 217 3.32 0.44 13.00
N ARG A 218 2.92 0.17 11.76
CA ARG A 218 1.97 -0.91 11.44
C ARG A 218 2.64 -2.26 11.22
N ARG A 219 3.88 -2.28 10.71
CA ARG A 219 4.59 -3.53 10.38
C ARG A 219 5.38 -4.10 11.56
N PHE A 220 5.85 -3.25 12.46
CA PHE A 220 6.68 -3.65 13.61
C PHE A 220 6.21 -3.10 14.95
N GLY A 221 5.26 -2.15 14.94
CA GLY A 221 4.51 -1.79 16.12
C GLY A 221 3.21 -2.59 16.17
N PHE A 222 2.94 -3.22 17.32
CA PHE A 222 1.73 -3.23 18.15
C PHE A 222 0.30 -3.07 17.56
N ALA A 223 0.10 -2.77 16.28
CA ALA A 223 -1.16 -2.69 15.56
C ALA A 223 -1.22 -3.84 14.54
N LYS A 224 -1.77 -4.96 14.99
CA LYS A 224 -2.15 -6.08 14.14
C LYS A 224 -3.15 -5.61 13.07
N GLU A 225 -3.04 -6.13 11.84
CA GLU A 225 -4.13 -6.02 10.86
C GLU A 225 -5.30 -6.88 11.35
N TRP A 226 -6.28 -6.25 11.98
CA TRP A 226 -7.43 -6.94 12.53
C TRP A 226 -8.48 -7.18 11.45
N HIS A 227 -8.83 -8.44 11.21
CA HIS A 227 -9.99 -8.75 10.39
C HIS A 227 -11.25 -8.71 11.26
N ILE A 228 -11.85 -7.53 11.33
CA ILE A 228 -13.10 -7.35 12.06
C ILE A 228 -14.25 -7.82 11.17
N GLY A 229 -14.97 -8.86 11.58
CA GLY A 229 -16.20 -9.27 10.91
C GLY A 229 -17.34 -8.30 11.19
N GLU A 230 -17.56 -8.00 12.46
CA GLU A 230 -18.66 -7.19 12.95
C GLU A 230 -18.22 -6.24 14.07
N ARG A 231 -18.90 -5.11 14.16
CA ARG A 231 -18.81 -4.17 15.27
C ARG A 231 -20.16 -4.01 15.95
N VAL A 232 -20.13 -3.74 17.24
CA VAL A 232 -21.33 -3.36 18.00
C VAL A 232 -21.20 -1.93 18.46
N LEU A 233 -22.24 -1.15 18.20
CA LEU A 233 -22.37 0.24 18.61
C LEU A 233 -23.66 0.42 19.40
N VAL A 234 -23.62 1.13 20.53
CA VAL A 234 -24.82 1.60 21.24
C VAL A 234 -25.14 3.03 20.80
N CYS A 235 -26.35 3.23 20.25
CA CYS A 235 -26.82 4.56 19.85
C CYS A 235 -26.97 5.47 21.08
N GLN A 236 -26.22 6.57 21.10
CA GLN A 236 -26.25 7.56 22.20
C GLN A 236 -27.58 8.33 22.30
N ASN A 237 -28.44 8.27 21.28
CA ASN A 237 -29.73 8.96 21.27
C ASN A 237 -30.90 8.07 21.74
N CYS A 238 -31.09 6.90 21.12
CA CYS A 238 -32.22 6.01 21.43
C CYS A 238 -31.85 4.74 22.21
N CYS A 239 -30.57 4.56 22.56
CA CYS A 239 -30.03 3.39 23.26
C CYS A 239 -30.16 2.05 22.49
N ALA A 240 -30.56 2.06 21.22
CA ALA A 240 -30.56 0.85 20.41
C ALA A 240 -29.13 0.35 20.17
N GLN A 241 -28.94 -0.96 20.31
CA GLN A 241 -27.70 -1.64 19.96
C GLN A 241 -27.72 -2.00 18.47
N LEU A 242 -26.68 -1.60 17.75
CA LEU A 242 -26.53 -1.83 16.30
C LEU A 242 -25.34 -2.75 16.06
N THR A 243 -25.56 -3.81 15.29
CA THR A 243 -24.49 -4.63 14.73
C THR A 243 -24.15 -4.11 13.34
N LEU A 244 -22.90 -3.74 13.12
CA LEU A 244 -22.39 -3.13 11.90
C LEU A 244 -21.34 -4.05 11.26
N PRO A 245 -21.27 -4.13 9.92
CA PRO A 245 -20.15 -4.79 9.25
C PRO A 245 -18.82 -4.14 9.64
N GLY A 246 -17.75 -4.95 9.72
CA GLY A 246 -16.39 -4.50 10.01
C GLY A 246 -15.77 -3.53 9.01
N THR A 247 -16.46 -3.21 7.93
CA THR A 247 -16.04 -2.21 6.93
C THR A 247 -16.81 -0.89 7.05
N THR A 248 -17.70 -0.74 8.03
CA THR A 248 -18.54 0.47 8.16
C THR A 248 -17.82 1.54 8.97
N LEU A 249 -17.58 2.73 8.39
CA LEU A 249 -17.03 3.89 9.12
C LEU A 249 -18.15 4.80 9.65
N SER A 250 -19.25 4.95 8.90
CA SER A 250 -20.41 5.71 9.35
C SER A 250 -21.72 5.05 8.97
N THR A 251 -22.73 5.27 9.79
CA THR A 251 -24.06 4.65 9.66
C THR A 251 -25.13 5.57 10.23
N THR A 252 -26.39 5.27 9.92
CA THR A 252 -27.56 5.93 10.51
C THR A 252 -28.33 4.92 11.34
N CYS A 253 -28.71 5.30 12.57
CA CYS A 253 -29.50 4.45 13.44
C CYS A 253 -30.90 4.22 12.83
N PRO A 254 -31.31 2.97 12.54
CA PRO A 254 -32.62 2.69 11.92
C PRO A 254 -33.82 2.97 12.83
N PHE A 255 -33.60 3.25 14.12
CA PHE A 255 -34.66 3.50 15.09
C PHE A 255 -34.93 5.00 15.33
N CYS A 256 -33.93 5.85 15.14
CA CYS A 256 -34.05 7.28 15.47
C CYS A 256 -33.35 8.22 14.48
N ASP A 257 -32.91 7.69 13.34
CA ASP A 257 -32.25 8.42 12.25
C ASP A 257 -31.01 9.24 12.66
N THR A 258 -30.42 8.91 13.80
CA THR A 258 -29.21 9.57 14.28
C THR A 258 -28.00 9.05 13.52
N ALA A 259 -27.22 9.95 12.94
CA ALA A 259 -25.98 9.62 12.27
C ALA A 259 -24.87 9.33 13.29
N HIS A 260 -24.13 8.26 13.04
CA HIS A 260 -23.00 7.80 13.84
C HIS A 260 -21.77 7.67 12.96
N VAL A 261 -20.67 8.29 13.38
CA VAL A 261 -19.35 8.14 12.75
C VAL A 261 -18.45 7.44 13.77
N LEU A 262 -17.93 6.27 13.41
CA LEU A 262 -17.04 5.52 14.28
C LEU A 262 -15.71 6.27 14.42
N VAL A 263 -15.25 6.47 15.65
CA VAL A 263 -13.98 7.17 15.94
C VAL A 263 -12.84 6.20 16.22
N GLN A 264 -13.16 5.11 16.90
CA GLN A 264 -12.24 4.04 17.27
C GLN A 264 -13.06 2.78 17.58
N ASP A 265 -12.38 1.65 17.67
CA ASP A 265 -12.93 0.43 18.27
C ASP A 265 -11.99 -0.10 19.36
N ALA A 266 -12.48 -1.09 20.11
CA ALA A 266 -11.78 -1.61 21.29
C ALA A 266 -10.37 -2.18 20.99
N VAL A 267 -10.04 -2.44 19.72
CA VAL A 267 -8.75 -3.01 19.30
C VAL A 267 -7.91 -2.04 18.46
N GLY A 268 -8.41 -0.84 18.19
CA GLY A 268 -7.75 0.18 17.37
C GLY A 268 -7.52 -0.28 15.94
N SER A 269 -8.50 -0.93 15.31
CA SER A 269 -8.27 -1.61 14.02
C SER A 269 -8.17 -0.69 12.79
N PHE A 270 -8.49 0.60 12.93
CA PHE A 270 -8.54 1.52 11.80
C PHE A 270 -8.15 2.94 12.21
N GLU A 271 -7.67 3.73 11.26
CA GLU A 271 -7.40 5.15 11.45
C GLU A 271 -8.48 6.04 10.84
N GLN A 272 -8.61 7.25 11.38
CA GLN A 272 -9.50 8.27 10.82
C GLN A 272 -8.90 8.82 9.51
N PRO A 273 -9.76 9.20 8.54
CA PRO A 273 -9.31 9.90 7.34
C PRO A 273 -8.62 11.23 7.66
N ASP A 274 -7.66 11.62 6.82
CA ASP A 274 -7.01 12.93 6.88
C ASP A 274 -7.82 13.99 6.12
N GLY A 275 -8.52 13.56 5.05
CA GLY A 275 -9.26 14.46 4.18
C GLY A 275 -10.52 13.83 3.59
N VAL A 276 -11.45 14.70 3.21
CA VAL A 276 -12.68 14.32 2.51
C VAL A 276 -12.88 15.24 1.32
N LEU A 277 -13.22 14.66 0.17
CA LEU A 277 -13.61 15.42 -1.01
C LEU A 277 -15.13 15.55 -1.00
N PRO A 278 -15.72 16.73 -0.78
CA PRO A 278 -17.17 16.85 -0.66
C PRO A 278 -17.91 16.46 -1.95
N PHE A 279 -19.16 15.99 -1.83
CA PHE A 279 -20.00 15.76 -3.01
C PHE A 279 -20.20 17.09 -3.76
N GLY A 280 -19.91 17.09 -5.06
CA GLY A 280 -20.13 18.23 -5.96
C GLY A 280 -21.49 18.20 -6.67
N ILE A 281 -22.16 17.06 -6.68
CA ILE A 281 -23.48 16.89 -7.31
C ILE A 281 -24.50 16.30 -6.33
N THR A 282 -25.76 16.66 -6.52
CA THR A 282 -26.87 16.13 -5.73
C THR A 282 -27.28 14.72 -6.20
N ARG A 283 -28.03 14.01 -5.35
CA ARG A 283 -28.65 12.71 -5.68
C ARG A 283 -29.48 12.77 -6.96
N GLN A 284 -30.24 13.85 -7.16
CA GLN A 284 -31.08 14.04 -8.34
C GLN A 284 -30.23 14.26 -9.60
N ALA A 285 -29.16 15.06 -9.50
CA ALA A 285 -28.23 15.26 -10.60
C ALA A 285 -27.51 13.97 -11.01
N ALA A 286 -27.10 13.15 -10.04
CA ALA A 286 -26.52 11.83 -10.29
C ALA A 286 -27.51 10.89 -11.00
N ALA A 287 -28.76 10.82 -10.55
CA ALA A 287 -29.80 10.03 -11.21
C ALA A 287 -30.04 10.47 -12.66
N GLN A 288 -30.09 11.78 -12.91
CA GLN A 288 -30.22 12.34 -14.26
C GLN A 288 -28.99 12.07 -15.14
N ALA A 289 -27.79 12.06 -14.56
CA ALA A 289 -26.57 11.70 -15.27
C ALA A 289 -26.63 10.24 -15.74
N VAL A 290 -27.00 9.31 -14.86
CA VAL A 290 -27.17 7.89 -15.22
C VAL A 290 -28.21 7.72 -16.31
N HIS A 291 -29.38 8.37 -16.17
CA HIS A 291 -30.43 8.33 -17.19
C HIS A 291 -29.94 8.78 -18.58
N ARG A 292 -29.16 9.88 -18.63
CA ARG A 292 -28.59 10.38 -19.89
C ARG A 292 -27.53 9.47 -20.48
N ALA A 293 -26.72 8.82 -19.64
CA ALA A 293 -25.62 7.97 -20.06
C ALA A 293 -26.09 6.63 -20.68
N MET A 294 -27.28 6.14 -20.30
CA MET A 294 -27.85 4.90 -20.85
C MET A 294 -28.25 5.04 -22.32
N SER A 295 -28.09 3.97 -23.12
CA SER A 295 -28.65 3.89 -24.47
C SER A 295 -30.18 3.80 -24.43
N PRO A 296 -30.92 4.15 -25.50
CA PRO A 296 -32.37 3.99 -25.55
C PRO A 296 -32.83 2.55 -25.21
N ASP A 297 -32.11 1.55 -25.71
CA ASP A 297 -32.41 0.13 -25.46
C ASP A 297 -32.21 -0.25 -24.00
N LEU A 298 -31.17 0.27 -23.35
CA LEU A 298 -30.95 0.01 -21.92
C LEU A 298 -32.00 0.75 -21.10
N ARG A 299 -32.35 1.99 -21.44
CA ARG A 299 -33.37 2.77 -20.74
C ARG A 299 -34.75 2.09 -20.75
N SER A 300 -35.14 1.48 -21.86
CA SER A 300 -36.43 0.78 -21.96
C SER A 300 -36.49 -0.50 -21.15
N GLN A 301 -35.34 -1.07 -20.77
CA GLN A 301 -35.24 -2.26 -19.94
C GLN A 301 -35.17 -1.96 -18.44
N VAL A 302 -34.88 -0.72 -18.02
CA VAL A 302 -34.75 -0.38 -16.60
C VAL A 302 -36.13 -0.14 -15.99
N GLU A 303 -36.47 -0.94 -14.99
CA GLU A 303 -37.69 -0.76 -14.20
C GLU A 303 -37.48 0.22 -13.04
N ARG A 304 -36.34 0.09 -12.37
CA ARG A 304 -36.00 0.86 -11.17
C ARG A 304 -34.50 1.03 -11.04
N GLY A 305 -34.09 2.18 -10.52
CA GLY A 305 -32.71 2.43 -10.09
C GLY A 305 -32.66 2.73 -8.60
N ASP A 306 -31.88 1.96 -7.84
CA ASP A 306 -31.53 2.30 -6.46
C ASP A 306 -30.20 3.04 -6.45
N LEU A 307 -30.19 4.22 -5.82
CA LEU A 307 -29.01 5.08 -5.80
C LEU A 307 -28.66 5.43 -4.35
N LEU A 308 -27.40 5.18 -3.99
CA LEU A 308 -26.78 5.42 -2.69
C LEU A 308 -25.51 6.25 -2.87
N GLY A 309 -25.34 7.33 -2.11
CA GLY A 309 -24.07 8.04 -2.04
C GLY A 309 -23.19 7.39 -0.99
N VAL A 310 -21.91 7.25 -1.29
CA VAL A 310 -20.94 6.64 -0.38
C VAL A 310 -19.60 7.32 -0.53
N TYR A 311 -18.89 7.45 0.58
CA TYR A 311 -17.48 7.81 0.60
C TYR A 311 -16.62 6.56 0.55
N LEU A 312 -15.79 6.47 -0.49
CA LEU A 312 -14.83 5.38 -0.63
C LEU A 312 -13.44 5.85 -0.14
N PRO A 313 -12.71 5.02 0.62
CA PRO A 313 -11.38 5.36 1.08
C PRO A 313 -10.33 5.15 -0.03
N PHE A 314 -9.42 6.11 -0.16
CA PHE A 314 -8.27 6.08 -1.04
C PHE A 314 -7.02 6.50 -0.28
N TRP A 315 -5.92 5.79 -0.51
CA TRP A 315 -4.59 6.20 -0.09
C TRP A 315 -4.02 7.14 -1.14
N ALA A 316 -3.72 8.38 -0.76
CA ALA A 316 -3.01 9.34 -1.58
C ALA A 316 -1.52 9.32 -1.20
N PHE A 317 -0.65 9.20 -2.19
CA PHE A 317 0.79 9.22 -2.04
C PHE A 317 1.38 10.43 -2.76
N ASP A 318 2.11 11.26 -2.03
CA ASP A 318 2.74 12.47 -2.53
C ASP A 318 4.25 12.33 -2.45
N LEU A 319 4.94 12.60 -3.57
CA LEU A 319 6.39 12.63 -3.62
C LEU A 319 6.86 14.07 -3.92
N SER A 320 7.39 14.72 -2.90
CA SER A 320 8.13 15.97 -3.06
C SER A 320 9.63 15.69 -3.05
N LYS A 321 10.32 16.00 -4.16
CA LYS A 321 11.77 15.92 -4.23
C LYS A 321 12.36 17.31 -4.39
N LYS A 322 13.35 17.64 -3.58
CA LYS A 322 14.17 18.83 -3.79
C LYS A 322 15.39 18.46 -4.62
N ILE A 323 15.56 19.13 -5.75
CA ILE A 323 16.71 18.98 -6.64
C ILE A 323 17.55 20.26 -6.53
N LEU A 324 18.84 20.11 -6.26
CA LEU A 324 19.80 21.20 -6.32
C LEU A 324 20.36 21.28 -7.75
N GLU A 325 20.01 22.33 -8.49
CA GLU A 325 20.61 22.64 -9.78
C GLU A 325 21.54 23.85 -9.61
N GLY A 326 22.84 23.58 -9.53
CA GLY A 326 23.85 24.59 -9.18
C GLY A 326 23.70 25.04 -7.71
N PHE A 327 23.40 26.33 -7.50
CA PHE A 327 23.11 26.92 -6.17
C PHE A 327 21.62 27.17 -5.93
N GLN A 328 20.75 26.78 -6.87
CA GLN A 328 19.31 26.98 -6.76
C GLN A 328 18.59 25.68 -6.42
N GLU A 329 17.73 25.74 -5.41
CA GLU A 329 16.92 24.63 -4.91
C GLU A 329 15.57 24.64 -5.67
N HIS A 330 15.35 23.62 -6.51
CA HIS A 330 14.08 23.43 -7.21
C HIS A 330 13.29 22.33 -6.51
N SER A 331 12.05 22.62 -6.10
CA SER A 331 11.14 21.61 -5.56
C SER A 331 10.32 21.02 -6.69
N TYR A 332 10.47 19.71 -6.92
CA TYR A 332 9.66 18.94 -7.85
C TYR A 332 8.58 18.21 -7.07
N HIS A 333 7.32 18.44 -7.44
CA HIS A 333 6.18 17.69 -6.94
C HIS A 333 5.69 16.76 -8.04
N ALA A 334 5.81 15.45 -7.80
CA ALA A 334 5.16 14.46 -8.65
C ALA A 334 3.62 14.59 -8.50
N PRO A 335 2.83 14.16 -9.50
CA PRO A 335 1.38 14.08 -9.33
C PRO A 335 1.03 13.17 -8.15
N THR A 336 0.01 13.56 -7.37
CA THR A 336 -0.51 12.74 -6.29
C THR A 336 -1.03 11.42 -6.86
N VAL A 337 -0.57 10.31 -6.29
CA VAL A 337 -0.99 8.97 -6.71
C VAL A 337 -2.04 8.42 -5.78
N LEU A 338 -3.20 8.08 -6.32
CA LEU A 338 -4.31 7.48 -5.60
C LEU A 338 -4.30 5.96 -5.76
N VAL A 339 -4.39 5.26 -4.64
CA VAL A 339 -4.61 3.81 -4.57
C VAL A 339 -5.90 3.57 -3.81
N ALA A 340 -6.82 2.77 -4.36
CA ALA A 340 -8.06 2.46 -3.66
C ALA A 340 -7.78 1.69 -2.36
N GLY A 341 -8.40 2.10 -1.26
CA GLY A 341 -8.37 1.38 0.02
C GLY A 341 -9.38 0.24 0.10
N VAL A 342 -10.08 -0.06 -1.00
CA VAL A 342 -11.13 -1.08 -1.09
C VAL A 342 -10.98 -1.95 -2.32
N ASN A 343 -11.48 -3.17 -2.23
CA ASN A 343 -11.53 -4.11 -3.35
C ASN A 343 -12.76 -3.95 -4.25
N GLN A 344 -13.79 -3.24 -3.77
CA GLN A 344 -15.03 -2.97 -4.50
C GLN A 344 -15.40 -1.48 -4.41
N PRO A 345 -15.82 -0.85 -5.52
CA PRO A 345 -15.89 -1.36 -6.89
C PRO A 345 -14.52 -1.79 -7.44
N ARG A 346 -14.51 -2.66 -8.47
CA ARG A 346 -13.26 -3.11 -9.10
C ARG A 346 -12.42 -1.93 -9.58
N GLN A 347 -11.10 -2.10 -9.57
CA GLN A 347 -10.14 -1.07 -9.97
C GLN A 347 -10.37 -0.55 -11.41
N SER A 348 -10.87 -1.38 -12.33
CA SER A 348 -11.22 -0.97 -13.70
C SER A 348 -12.33 0.07 -13.75
N VAL A 349 -13.34 -0.10 -12.88
CA VAL A 349 -14.47 0.79 -12.71
C VAL A 349 -14.03 2.08 -12.03
N LEU A 350 -13.23 1.97 -10.96
CA LEU A 350 -12.65 3.13 -10.27
C LEU A 350 -11.77 3.97 -11.19
N GLN A 351 -10.95 3.33 -12.04
CA GLN A 351 -10.16 4.07 -13.03
C GLN A 351 -11.04 4.80 -14.04
N ALA A 352 -12.16 4.20 -14.46
CA ALA A 352 -13.07 4.85 -15.39
C ALA A 352 -13.82 6.04 -14.74
N LEU A 353 -13.86 6.13 -13.41
CA LEU A 353 -14.37 7.29 -12.66
C LEU A 353 -13.36 8.43 -12.52
N MET A 354 -12.08 8.19 -12.78
CA MET A 354 -11.03 9.20 -12.65
C MET A 354 -11.08 10.25 -13.76
N PRO A 355 -10.50 11.44 -13.51
CA PRO A 355 -9.86 11.94 -12.30
C PRO A 355 -10.84 12.56 -11.29
N PHE A 356 -10.42 12.59 -10.03
CA PHE A 356 -10.97 13.49 -9.02
C PHE A 356 -10.06 14.72 -8.93
N ASP A 357 -10.67 15.91 -8.87
CA ASP A 357 -9.96 17.15 -8.62
C ASP A 357 -9.77 17.33 -7.12
N LEU A 358 -8.55 17.04 -6.66
CA LEU A 358 -8.16 17.13 -5.25
C LEU A 358 -7.92 18.58 -4.79
N SER A 359 -8.01 19.59 -5.66
CA SER A 359 -7.92 21.00 -5.23
C SER A 359 -9.10 21.42 -4.35
N ALA A 360 -10.24 20.71 -4.44
CA ALA A 360 -11.43 20.91 -3.64
C ALA A 360 -11.47 20.07 -2.34
N LEU A 361 -10.37 19.37 -2.02
CA LEU A 361 -10.29 18.53 -0.84
C LEU A 361 -10.40 19.38 0.44
N ALA A 362 -11.19 18.91 1.40
CA ALA A 362 -11.36 19.52 2.72
C ALA A 362 -10.65 18.67 3.79
N PRO A 363 -10.13 19.28 4.87
CA PRO A 363 -9.73 18.53 6.07
C PRO A 363 -10.89 17.66 6.54
N TYR A 364 -10.58 16.45 7.01
CA TYR A 364 -11.62 15.53 7.46
C TYR A 364 -12.44 16.11 8.61
N ASP A 365 -13.76 16.02 8.45
CA ASP A 365 -14.74 16.38 9.47
C ASP A 365 -15.89 15.38 9.40
N ALA A 366 -16.23 14.75 10.52
CA ALA A 366 -17.26 13.71 10.60
C ALA A 366 -18.64 14.19 10.11
N ARG A 367 -18.91 15.51 10.10
CA ARG A 367 -20.16 16.10 9.61
C ARG A 367 -20.40 15.87 8.12
N TYR A 368 -19.36 15.60 7.33
CA TYR A 368 -19.52 15.20 5.93
C TYR A 368 -20.16 13.82 5.78
N LEU A 369 -20.00 12.96 6.79
CA LEU A 369 -20.47 11.57 6.78
C LEU A 369 -21.88 11.41 7.36
N ALA A 370 -22.52 12.52 7.76
CA ALA A 370 -23.82 12.50 8.42
C ALA A 370 -24.97 12.02 7.52
N GLN A 371 -24.88 12.26 6.20
CA GLN A 371 -25.89 11.80 5.23
C GLN A 371 -25.40 10.71 4.30
N GLN A 372 -24.08 10.63 4.05
CA GLN A 372 -23.50 9.68 3.12
C GLN A 372 -22.58 8.74 3.91
N PRO A 373 -22.87 7.44 3.98
CA PRO A 373 -22.03 6.50 4.69
C PRO A 373 -20.61 6.45 4.09
N ALA A 374 -19.63 6.15 4.92
CA ALA A 374 -18.27 5.88 4.52
C ALA A 374 -17.87 4.44 4.87
N GLN A 375 -16.95 3.89 4.08
CA GLN A 375 -16.32 2.60 4.39
C GLN A 375 -14.95 2.80 5.03
N ILE A 376 -14.62 1.91 5.97
CA ILE A 376 -13.26 1.68 6.43
C ILE A 376 -12.50 0.96 5.30
N TYR A 377 -11.22 1.29 5.13
CA TYR A 377 -10.37 0.61 4.17
C TYR A 377 -10.23 -0.89 4.52
N SER A 378 -10.20 -1.72 3.48
CA SER A 378 -9.88 -3.15 3.57
C SER A 378 -8.49 -3.47 3.02
N ILE A 379 -7.87 -2.50 2.35
CA ILE A 379 -6.47 -2.55 1.91
C ILE A 379 -5.70 -1.58 2.78
N ASP A 380 -4.82 -2.09 3.62
CA ASP A 380 -3.97 -1.28 4.50
C ASP A 380 -2.95 -0.43 3.72
N VAL A 381 -2.44 0.64 4.34
CA VAL A 381 -1.41 1.51 3.75
C VAL A 381 -0.16 0.73 3.36
N ILE A 382 0.21 -0.33 4.08
CA ILE A 382 1.37 -1.18 3.73
C ILE A 382 1.15 -1.77 2.33
N GLN A 383 0.01 -2.43 2.11
CA GLN A 383 -0.33 -3.05 0.82
C GLN A 383 -0.53 -1.99 -0.28
N ALA A 384 -1.21 -0.89 0.03
CA ALA A 384 -1.45 0.20 -0.92
C ALA A 384 -0.15 0.88 -1.34
N SER A 385 0.81 1.02 -0.43
CA SER A 385 2.10 1.66 -0.72
C SER A 385 2.92 0.91 -1.76
N ILE A 386 2.82 -0.42 -1.83
CA ILE A 386 3.51 -1.22 -2.86
C ILE A 386 3.03 -0.78 -4.25
N THR A 387 1.72 -0.61 -4.39
CA THR A 387 1.06 -0.17 -5.63
C THR A 387 1.42 1.30 -5.94
N GLY A 388 1.35 2.18 -4.94
CA GLY A 388 1.70 3.60 -5.08
C GLY A 388 3.16 3.81 -5.48
N TRP A 389 4.09 3.11 -4.83
CA TRP A 389 5.51 3.07 -5.18
C TRP A 389 5.70 2.59 -6.61
N ALA A 390 5.13 1.43 -6.95
CA ALA A 390 5.24 0.82 -8.27
C ALA A 390 4.89 1.80 -9.39
N TYR A 391 3.79 2.51 -9.19
CA TYR A 391 3.35 3.55 -10.10
C TYR A 391 4.28 4.77 -10.11
N LEU A 392 4.63 5.34 -8.96
CA LEU A 392 5.48 6.54 -8.87
C LEU A 392 6.84 6.34 -9.53
N LYS A 393 7.49 5.20 -9.34
CA LYS A 393 8.79 4.93 -9.98
C LYS A 393 8.63 4.81 -11.49
N GLN A 394 7.57 4.16 -11.97
CA GLN A 394 7.25 4.12 -13.40
C GLN A 394 6.95 5.53 -13.93
N ALA A 395 6.15 6.31 -13.22
CA ALA A 395 5.83 7.68 -13.57
C ALA A 395 7.11 8.50 -13.67
N ILE A 396 8.02 8.47 -12.69
CA ILE A 396 9.31 9.17 -12.73
C ILE A 396 10.20 8.68 -13.89
N LEU A 397 10.21 7.37 -14.20
CA LEU A 397 10.95 6.84 -15.36
C LEU A 397 10.41 7.38 -16.69
N HIS A 398 9.10 7.65 -16.76
CA HIS A 398 8.45 8.19 -17.95
C HIS A 398 8.29 9.73 -17.92
N ALA A 399 8.40 10.37 -16.75
CA ALA A 399 8.07 11.77 -16.51
C ALA A 399 9.33 12.63 -16.48
N ILE A 400 9.76 13.00 -17.69
CA ILE A 400 10.24 14.36 -17.99
C ILE A 400 9.29 15.07 -18.97
N GLU A 401 8.24 14.43 -19.50
CA GLU A 401 7.56 14.99 -20.68
C GLU A 401 6.27 15.79 -20.46
N SER A 402 5.52 15.64 -19.35
CA SER A 402 4.42 16.57 -18.97
C SER A 402 3.83 16.23 -17.60
N PRO A 403 4.15 16.97 -16.52
CA PRO A 403 3.41 16.83 -15.26
C PRO A 403 1.97 17.28 -15.49
N SER A 404 1.01 16.37 -15.33
CA SER A 404 -0.40 16.77 -15.23
C SER A 404 -0.65 17.24 -13.79
N ALA A 405 -1.49 18.26 -13.62
CA ALA A 405 -1.87 18.76 -12.29
C ALA A 405 -2.91 17.86 -11.60
N ASP A 406 -3.40 16.82 -12.30
CA ASP A 406 -4.48 15.96 -11.84
C ASP A 406 -3.91 14.77 -11.04
N ALA A 407 -4.66 14.31 -10.05
CA ALA A 407 -4.31 13.09 -9.34
C ALA A 407 -4.42 11.86 -10.26
N GLU A 408 -3.42 10.99 -10.22
CA GLU A 408 -3.33 9.80 -11.06
C GLU A 408 -3.70 8.56 -10.25
N PHE A 409 -4.50 7.65 -10.83
CA PHE A 409 -4.93 6.44 -10.15
C PHE A 409 -4.04 5.24 -10.50
N ALA A 410 -3.43 4.64 -9.49
CA ALA A 410 -2.60 3.46 -9.59
C ALA A 410 -3.41 2.16 -9.35
N ARG A 411 -3.10 1.11 -10.11
CA ARG A 411 -3.84 -0.15 -10.12
C ARG A 411 -2.92 -1.35 -10.13
N SER A 412 -3.12 -2.29 -9.20
CA SER A 412 -2.28 -3.49 -9.06
C SER A 412 -2.22 -4.37 -10.31
N ASP A 413 -3.17 -4.26 -11.24
CA ASP A 413 -3.19 -5.00 -12.51
C ASP A 413 -2.65 -4.21 -13.73
N SER A 414 -2.13 -3.00 -13.52
CA SER A 414 -1.53 -2.18 -14.58
C SER A 414 -0.12 -2.63 -14.97
N SER A 415 0.31 -2.16 -16.14
CA SER A 415 1.58 -2.50 -16.79
C SER A 415 2.82 -1.85 -16.17
N TYR A 416 2.87 -1.61 -14.86
CA TYR A 416 4.14 -1.26 -14.21
C TYR A 416 4.94 -2.53 -13.92
N PRO A 417 6.28 -2.43 -13.89
CA PRO A 417 7.10 -3.48 -13.33
C PRO A 417 6.79 -3.62 -11.84
N SER A 418 6.34 -4.80 -11.43
CA SER A 418 6.24 -5.17 -10.01
C SER A 418 7.61 -5.00 -9.34
N PRO A 419 7.68 -4.71 -8.03
CA PRO A 419 8.95 -4.63 -7.33
C PRO A 419 9.88 -5.85 -7.46
N ASP A 420 9.31 -7.04 -7.70
CA ASP A 420 10.07 -8.27 -7.92
C ASP A 420 10.65 -8.41 -9.34
N MET A 421 10.34 -7.51 -10.26
CA MET A 421 10.77 -7.60 -11.67
C MET A 421 12.17 -6.98 -11.87
N PRO A 422 13.03 -7.54 -12.74
CA PRO A 422 14.35 -6.97 -13.03
C PRO A 422 14.30 -5.50 -13.48
N ALA A 423 13.31 -5.11 -14.29
CA ALA A 423 13.14 -3.72 -14.72
C ALA A 423 12.91 -2.73 -13.55
N TRP A 424 12.26 -3.19 -12.47
CA TRP A 424 12.12 -2.43 -11.23
C TRP A 424 13.47 -2.27 -10.53
N GLN A 425 14.18 -3.38 -10.39
CA GLN A 425 15.48 -3.46 -9.72
C GLN A 425 16.55 -2.59 -10.40
N PHE A 426 16.55 -2.49 -11.73
CA PHE A 426 17.53 -1.69 -12.47
C PHE A 426 17.26 -0.17 -12.46
N SER A 427 16.07 0.28 -12.04
CA SER A 427 15.76 1.71 -12.00
C SER A 427 16.39 2.39 -10.77
N ARG A 428 17.45 3.17 -11.00
CA ARG A 428 18.27 3.86 -9.98
C ARG A 428 17.59 5.09 -9.34
N ILE A 429 16.26 5.11 -9.27
CA ILE A 429 15.53 6.24 -8.72
C ILE A 429 15.54 6.14 -7.20
N LYS A 430 16.35 6.98 -6.56
CA LYS A 430 16.23 7.29 -5.14
C LYS A 430 15.05 8.26 -4.98
N ALA A 431 13.94 7.71 -4.54
CA ALA A 431 12.79 8.49 -4.08
C ALA A 431 12.77 8.32 -2.56
N GLU A 432 13.15 9.38 -1.87
CA GLU A 432 13.10 9.48 -0.42
C GLU A 432 11.95 10.45 -0.07
N GLY A 433 11.29 10.22 1.07
CA GLY A 433 10.28 11.17 1.57
C GLY A 433 8.91 11.04 0.92
N LEU A 434 8.43 9.81 0.70
CA LEU A 434 7.03 9.62 0.32
C LEU A 434 6.12 9.91 1.50
N GLU A 435 5.16 10.80 1.29
CA GLU A 435 4.12 11.13 2.25
C GLU A 435 2.82 10.45 1.84
N TYR A 436 1.99 10.09 2.82
CA TYR A 436 0.69 9.48 2.54
C TYR A 436 -0.44 10.16 3.32
N ARG A 437 -1.66 10.03 2.77
CA ARG A 437 -2.91 10.49 3.38
C ARG A 437 -4.04 9.50 3.08
N LEU A 438 -4.92 9.29 4.05
CA LEU A 438 -6.19 8.59 3.86
C LEU A 438 -7.29 9.59 3.47
N LEU A 439 -7.81 9.47 2.26
CA LEU A 439 -8.82 10.36 1.71
C LEU A 439 -10.16 9.64 1.52
N LEU A 440 -11.26 10.34 1.77
CA LEU A 440 -12.61 9.90 1.42
C LEU A 440 -13.08 10.58 0.13
N LEU A 441 -13.29 9.80 -0.94
CA LEU A 441 -13.75 10.30 -2.22
C LEU A 441 -15.24 9.99 -2.46
N PRO A 442 -16.02 10.94 -3.01
CA PRO A 442 -17.47 10.84 -3.13
C PRO A 442 -17.85 10.04 -4.37
N VAL A 443 -18.63 8.97 -4.18
CA VAL A 443 -19.12 8.12 -5.27
C VAL A 443 -20.61 7.86 -5.07
N TRP A 444 -21.39 7.95 -6.15
CA TRP A 444 -22.74 7.41 -6.15
C TRP A 444 -22.72 6.00 -6.70
N MET A 445 -23.18 5.04 -5.90
CA MET A 445 -23.43 3.66 -6.32
C MET A 445 -24.88 3.52 -6.77
N VAL A 446 -25.09 2.89 -7.92
CA VAL A 446 -26.40 2.70 -8.53
C VAL A 446 -26.61 1.25 -8.91
N THR A 447 -27.72 0.68 -8.50
CA THR A 447 -28.20 -0.63 -8.95
C THR A 447 -29.37 -0.42 -9.90
N LEU A 448 -29.19 -0.76 -11.18
CA LEU A 448 -30.25 -0.74 -12.17
C LEU A 448 -30.91 -2.12 -12.21
N HIS A 449 -32.19 -2.17 -11.87
CA HIS A 449 -33.05 -3.35 -11.96
C HIS A 449 -33.70 -3.38 -13.33
N LEU A 450 -33.47 -4.47 -14.08
CA LEU A 450 -33.98 -4.65 -15.43
C LEU A 450 -35.23 -5.52 -15.46
N CYS A 451 -36.03 -5.40 -16.53
CA CYS A 451 -37.27 -6.16 -16.74
C CYS A 451 -37.10 -7.69 -16.82
N ASP A 452 -35.87 -8.17 -17.03
CA ASP A 452 -35.54 -9.60 -17.07
C ASP A 452 -35.02 -10.13 -15.71
N ASP A 453 -35.33 -9.41 -14.63
CA ASP A 453 -34.81 -9.63 -13.26
C ASP A 453 -33.28 -9.54 -13.13
N SER A 454 -32.56 -9.11 -14.18
CA SER A 454 -31.12 -8.90 -14.10
C SER A 454 -30.77 -7.54 -13.51
N HIS A 455 -29.58 -7.46 -12.89
CA HIS A 455 -29.10 -6.22 -12.27
C HIS A 455 -27.79 -5.75 -12.90
N ARG A 456 -27.70 -4.44 -13.12
CA ARG A 456 -26.48 -3.79 -13.59
C ARG A 456 -25.97 -2.77 -12.57
N PRO A 457 -24.70 -2.89 -12.14
CA PRO A 457 -24.09 -1.84 -11.33
C PRO A 457 -23.70 -0.68 -12.23
N ALA A 458 -23.98 0.53 -11.75
CA ALA A 458 -23.45 1.76 -12.26
C ALA A 458 -22.82 2.55 -11.11
N VAL A 459 -21.81 3.34 -11.43
CA VAL A 459 -21.17 4.24 -10.48
C VAL A 459 -21.04 5.62 -11.11
N VAL A 460 -21.16 6.65 -10.28
CA VAL A 460 -21.05 8.05 -10.71
C VAL A 460 -20.01 8.74 -9.86
N ASN A 461 -19.12 9.50 -10.51
CA ASN A 461 -18.18 10.37 -9.81
C ASN A 461 -18.99 11.46 -9.10
N GLY A 462 -18.87 11.53 -7.77
CA GLY A 462 -19.67 12.44 -6.94
C GLY A 462 -19.30 13.92 -7.09
N GLN A 463 -18.20 14.24 -7.76
CA GLN A 463 -17.77 15.61 -8.07
C GLN A 463 -18.21 16.03 -9.48
N THR A 464 -18.00 15.16 -10.48
CA THR A 464 -18.17 15.52 -11.90
C THR A 464 -19.51 15.07 -12.51
N GLY A 465 -20.16 14.06 -11.93
CA GLY A 465 -21.36 13.45 -12.51
C GLY A 465 -21.08 12.47 -13.65
N GLU A 466 -19.82 12.13 -13.89
CA GLU A 466 -19.45 11.14 -14.90
C GLU A 466 -19.86 9.73 -14.50
N VAL A 467 -20.41 8.98 -15.46
CA VAL A 467 -21.07 7.70 -15.23
C VAL A 467 -20.28 6.56 -15.85
N VAL A 468 -20.13 5.48 -15.09
CA VAL A 468 -19.66 4.18 -15.56
C VAL A 468 -20.77 3.16 -15.33
N ILE A 469 -21.15 2.40 -16.35
CA ILE A 469 -22.14 1.30 -16.23
C ILE A 469 -21.47 0.00 -16.62
N SER A 470 -21.50 -0.97 -15.72
CA SER A 470 -20.94 -2.31 -15.94
C SER A 470 -21.98 -3.27 -16.51
N ALA A 471 -21.51 -4.37 -17.11
CA ALA A 471 -22.37 -5.34 -17.75
C ALA A 471 -23.24 -6.11 -16.75
N SER A 472 -22.68 -6.49 -15.60
CA SER A 472 -23.39 -7.14 -14.49
C SER A 472 -22.54 -7.12 -13.22
N PHE A 473 -23.14 -7.49 -12.08
CA PHE A 473 -22.39 -7.72 -10.83
C PHE A 473 -21.43 -8.92 -10.90
N VAL A 474 -21.66 -9.88 -11.80
CA VAL A 474 -20.78 -11.04 -12.03
C VAL A 474 -19.55 -10.65 -12.86
N ARG A 475 -19.73 -9.73 -13.82
CA ARG A 475 -18.66 -9.21 -14.69
C ARG A 475 -18.57 -7.68 -14.56
N PRO A 476 -18.21 -7.16 -13.37
CA PRO A 476 -18.18 -5.71 -13.12
C PRO A 476 -17.10 -5.00 -13.95
N ASP A 477 -16.03 -5.70 -14.34
CA ASP A 477 -14.96 -5.15 -15.19
C ASP A 477 -15.36 -4.96 -16.65
N GLN A 478 -16.45 -5.59 -17.09
CA GLN A 478 -16.97 -5.41 -18.45
C GLN A 478 -17.83 -4.14 -18.49
N ILE A 479 -17.20 -3.00 -18.75
CA ILE A 479 -17.86 -1.70 -18.82
C ILE A 479 -18.61 -1.56 -20.15
N VAL A 480 -19.91 -1.23 -20.07
CA VAL A 480 -20.81 -1.01 -21.22
C VAL A 480 -20.96 0.47 -21.54
N VAL A 481 -20.92 1.33 -20.51
CA VAL A 481 -20.92 2.79 -20.65
C VAL A 481 -19.74 3.34 -19.88
N LYS A 482 -18.93 4.16 -20.55
CA LYS A 482 -17.79 4.86 -19.96
C LYS A 482 -17.90 6.36 -20.24
N PRO A 483 -17.29 7.23 -19.42
CA PRO A 483 -17.19 8.65 -19.70
C PRO A 483 -16.43 8.91 -21.02
N ASP A 484 -16.88 9.90 -21.79
CA ASP A 484 -16.23 10.29 -23.03
C ASP A 484 -15.08 11.26 -22.73
N ARG A 485 -13.88 10.72 -22.54
CA ARG A 485 -12.64 11.50 -22.40
C ARG A 485 -11.59 11.01 -23.40
N PRO A 486 -10.85 11.92 -24.06
CA PRO A 486 -9.59 11.56 -24.70
C PRO A 486 -8.61 11.16 -23.59
N ARG A 487 -8.19 9.89 -23.59
CA ARG A 487 -7.13 9.41 -22.68
C ARG A 487 -5.88 10.26 -22.88
N LYS A 488 -5.43 10.98 -21.85
CA LYS A 488 -4.10 11.60 -21.84
C LYS A 488 -2.96 10.64 -21.49
N VAL A 489 -3.27 9.37 -21.22
CA VAL A 489 -2.25 8.31 -21.13
C VAL A 489 -2.77 7.08 -21.87
N GLN A 490 -2.08 6.69 -22.94
CA GLN A 490 -2.30 5.40 -23.57
C GLN A 490 -1.84 4.31 -22.60
N PRO A 491 -2.73 3.43 -22.10
CA PRO A 491 -2.25 2.21 -21.49
C PRO A 491 -1.59 1.39 -22.61
N LEU A 492 -0.32 1.04 -22.42
CA LEU A 492 0.33 0.02 -23.22
C LEU A 492 -0.52 -1.25 -23.16
N ARG A 493 -1.07 -1.66 -24.30
CA ARG A 493 -1.79 -2.94 -24.43
C ARG A 493 -0.84 -4.06 -24.02
N ARG A 494 -1.17 -4.78 -22.94
CA ARG A 494 -0.65 -6.14 -22.74
C ARG A 494 -1.42 -7.10 -23.63
N GLN A 495 -0.70 -8.00 -24.29
CA GLN A 495 -1.28 -9.26 -24.76
C GLN A 495 -1.47 -10.20 -23.54
N PRO A 496 -2.53 -11.02 -23.51
CA PRO A 496 -2.75 -11.95 -22.41
C PRO A 496 -1.63 -13.00 -22.39
N VAL A 497 -0.96 -13.16 -21.24
CA VAL A 497 -0.09 -14.30 -20.95
C VAL A 497 -0.84 -15.24 -20.02
N ILE A 498 -1.75 -16.02 -20.61
CA ILE A 498 -2.17 -17.31 -20.06
C ILE A 498 -2.12 -18.27 -21.25
N ARG A 499 -1.11 -19.15 -21.30
CA ARG A 499 -1.19 -20.39 -22.09
C ARG A 499 -1.36 -21.54 -21.10
N PRO A 500 -2.37 -22.41 -21.26
CA PRO A 500 -2.37 -23.69 -20.56
C PRO A 500 -1.18 -24.52 -21.06
N ILE A 501 -0.39 -25.06 -20.13
CA ILE A 501 0.59 -26.10 -20.44
C ILE A 501 -0.18 -27.42 -20.39
N THR A 502 -0.50 -27.95 -21.58
CA THR A 502 -0.88 -29.36 -21.71
C THR A 502 0.41 -30.18 -21.64
N PRO A 503 0.50 -31.22 -20.81
CA PRO A 503 1.64 -32.12 -20.87
C PRO A 503 1.59 -32.89 -22.19
N GLU A 504 2.56 -32.66 -23.07
CA GLU A 504 2.87 -33.63 -24.12
C GLU A 504 3.38 -34.89 -23.42
N ARG A 505 2.52 -35.91 -23.40
CA ARG A 505 2.95 -37.30 -23.33
C ARG A 505 3.43 -37.68 -24.73
N GLU A 506 4.72 -37.96 -24.86
CA GLU A 506 5.24 -39.21 -25.42
C GLU A 506 6.70 -39.41 -24.99
#